data_AF-A0A0D7BLQ9-F1
#
_entry.id   AF-A0A0D7BLQ9-F1
#
_cell.length_a   1.000
_cell.length_b   1.000
_cell.length_c   1.000
_cell.angle_alpha   90.00
_cell.angle_beta   90.00
_cell.angle_gamma   90.00
#
_symmetry.space_group_name_H-M   'P 1'
#
loop_
_entity.id
_entity.type
_entity.pdbx_description
1 polymer ?
#
loop_
_entity_poly.entity_id
_entity_poly.type
_entity_poly.pdbx_seq_one_letter_code
_entity_poly.pdbx_strand_id
1 'polypeptide(L)'
;MKVRSPTPDSEHTGAPGFTIDWTLPPLSAEAFLCPEPVRGRHGTQQKYALQRLVTTARDTDEGWSNALARIKPSTESFSTLLAAARKVDSVVESTSRMVAIQSFTKQRLSEPSNSLPDFTVRVIQALNYAKLWDHSDAEKGGKTWKTQALWLLFVSANATHGLSSSSVRKEQSDGVQEAYEKFKKQHDRLIQHRKLLLRLYNTFGAGVLIDRQWDYDNCVRSYPPAYLRDLVEQVEAELPTAKEVLRAWKEKYSAMETVMARILTKVGDPSVATYAQEFMEGMPPTWQLLTYH
;
A
#
# COMPACT_ATOMS: atom_id res chain seq x y z
N MET A 1 -28.98 33.20 61.15
CA MET A 1 -28.55 34.00 59.99
C MET A 1 -27.56 33.19 59.17
N LYS A 2 -28.01 32.61 58.05
CA LYS A 2 -27.14 31.85 57.13
C LYS A 2 -26.64 32.80 56.05
N VAL A 3 -25.32 32.95 55.97
CA VAL A 3 -24.62 33.68 54.91
C VAL A 3 -24.78 32.87 53.61
N ARG A 4 -25.43 33.47 52.60
CA ARG A 4 -25.43 32.97 51.22
C ARG A 4 -24.17 33.49 50.53
N SER A 5 -23.31 32.58 50.09
CA SER A 5 -22.22 32.88 49.15
C SER A 5 -22.76 32.86 47.72
N PRO A 6 -22.18 33.64 46.79
CA PRO A 6 -22.71 33.82 45.44
C PRO A 6 -22.39 32.62 44.54
N THR A 7 -23.35 32.26 43.70
CA THR A 7 -23.18 31.42 42.51
C THR A 7 -22.30 32.15 41.48
N PRO A 8 -21.36 31.46 40.81
CA PRO A 8 -20.95 31.83 39.47
C PRO A 8 -21.79 31.05 38.47
N ASP A 9 -22.65 31.78 37.76
CA ASP A 9 -23.26 31.33 36.52
C ASP A 9 -22.19 31.16 35.43
N SER A 10 -22.37 30.09 34.67
CA SER A 10 -22.05 29.91 33.25
C SER A 10 -20.70 30.42 32.73
N GLU A 11 -19.89 29.50 32.23
CA GLU A 11 -19.51 29.58 30.82
C GLU A 11 -19.35 28.18 30.21
N HIS A 12 -20.26 27.89 29.28
CA HIS A 12 -20.17 26.78 28.37
C HIS A 12 -18.97 26.97 27.44
N THR A 13 -17.95 26.13 27.59
CA THR A 13 -17.11 25.70 26.46
C THR A 13 -17.08 24.19 26.43
N GLY A 14 -18.24 23.60 26.14
CA GLY A 14 -18.26 22.27 25.54
C GLY A 14 -17.57 22.40 24.19
N ALA A 15 -16.34 21.91 24.08
CA ALA A 15 -15.83 21.52 22.78
C ALA A 15 -16.88 20.57 22.18
N PRO A 16 -17.33 20.77 20.93
CA PRO A 16 -18.25 19.85 20.30
C PRO A 16 -17.55 18.48 20.26
N GLY A 17 -17.96 17.60 21.17
CA GLY A 17 -17.61 16.19 21.15
C GLY A 17 -18.20 15.61 19.88
N PHE A 18 -17.41 15.60 18.81
CA PHE A 18 -17.74 14.93 17.57
C PHE A 18 -17.74 13.43 17.83
N THR A 19 -18.89 12.93 18.27
CA THR A 19 -19.16 11.50 18.38
C THR A 19 -19.65 11.07 17.01
N ILE A 20 -18.73 10.71 16.13
CA ILE A 20 -19.13 10.01 14.92
C ILE A 20 -19.67 8.65 15.41
N ASP A 21 -20.96 8.41 15.19
CA ASP A 21 -21.58 7.12 15.50
C ASP A 21 -21.12 6.10 14.45
N TRP A 22 -20.14 5.28 14.85
CA TRP A 22 -19.57 4.21 14.05
C TRP A 22 -20.09 2.84 14.49
N THR A 23 -21.35 2.75 14.96
CA THR A 23 -21.97 1.46 15.30
C THR A 23 -22.27 0.65 14.03
N LEU A 24 -21.21 0.14 13.42
CA LEU A 24 -21.26 -0.87 12.37
C LEU A 24 -20.56 -2.12 12.88
N PRO A 25 -20.99 -3.31 12.43
CA PRO A 25 -20.51 -4.58 12.98
C PRO A 25 -18.99 -4.72 12.81
N PRO A 26 -18.31 -5.41 13.75
CA PRO A 26 -16.88 -5.69 13.63
C PRO A 26 -16.59 -6.43 12.32
N LEU A 27 -15.49 -6.08 11.67
CA LEU A 27 -15.08 -6.72 10.43
C LEU A 27 -14.67 -8.16 10.71
N SER A 28 -15.33 -9.12 10.08
CA SER A 28 -14.90 -10.51 10.14
C SER A 28 -13.57 -10.71 9.39
N ALA A 29 -12.77 -11.69 9.79
CA ALA A 29 -11.57 -12.11 9.05
C ALA A 29 -11.88 -12.43 7.58
N GLU A 30 -13.08 -12.92 7.30
CA GLU A 30 -13.58 -13.18 5.95
C GLU A 30 -13.68 -11.87 5.15
N ALA A 31 -14.10 -10.75 5.75
CA ALA A 31 -14.15 -9.45 5.07
C ALA A 31 -12.76 -8.88 4.71
N PHE A 32 -11.70 -9.32 5.40
CA PHE A 32 -10.30 -9.03 5.08
C PHE A 32 -9.73 -9.94 3.98
N LEU A 33 -10.22 -11.17 3.91
CA LEU A 33 -9.68 -12.22 3.05
C LEU A 33 -10.49 -12.45 1.78
N CYS A 34 -11.72 -11.95 1.67
CA CYS A 34 -12.61 -12.24 0.54
C CYS A 34 -12.24 -11.40 -0.68
N PRO A 35 -11.80 -12.02 -1.79
CA PRO A 35 -11.29 -11.33 -2.97
C PRO A 35 -12.24 -11.56 -4.13
N GLU A 36 -13.41 -10.91 -4.18
CA GLU A 36 -14.07 -10.77 -5.47
C GLU A 36 -14.51 -9.33 -5.71
N PRO A 37 -13.96 -8.67 -6.74
CA PRO A 37 -14.58 -7.47 -7.25
C PRO A 37 -15.95 -7.86 -7.82
N VAL A 38 -17.01 -7.67 -7.03
CA VAL A 38 -18.39 -7.63 -7.52
C VAL A 38 -18.42 -6.70 -8.73
N ARG A 39 -18.65 -7.27 -9.91
CA ARG A 39 -18.78 -6.50 -11.15
C ARG A 39 -19.95 -5.52 -10.99
N GLY A 40 -19.67 -4.23 -11.11
CA GLY A 40 -20.69 -3.21 -11.32
C GLY A 40 -21.20 -2.46 -10.08
N ARG A 41 -20.34 -2.08 -9.13
CA ARG A 41 -20.56 -0.95 -8.20
C ARG A 41 -19.28 -0.56 -7.44
N HIS A 42 -18.38 0.15 -8.13
CA HIS A 42 -17.07 0.56 -7.58
C HIS A 42 -17.18 1.40 -6.28
N GLY A 43 -18.19 2.26 -6.16
CA GLY A 43 -18.38 3.09 -4.95
C GLY A 43 -18.65 2.28 -3.67
N THR A 44 -19.28 1.11 -3.78
CA THR A 44 -19.52 0.23 -2.62
C THR A 44 -18.23 -0.42 -2.14
N GLN A 45 -17.37 -0.86 -3.07
CA GLN A 45 -16.07 -1.43 -2.72
C GLN A 45 -15.11 -0.39 -2.15
N GLN A 46 -15.10 0.83 -2.71
CA GLN A 46 -14.36 1.98 -2.18
C GLN A 46 -14.76 2.27 -0.73
N LYS A 47 -16.07 2.34 -0.48
CA LYS A 47 -16.61 2.57 0.86
C LYS A 47 -16.21 1.47 1.83
N TYR A 48 -16.24 0.19 1.42
CA TYR A 48 -15.77 -0.90 2.27
C TYR A 48 -14.25 -0.86 2.50
N ALA A 49 -13.44 -0.52 1.49
CA ALA A 49 -12.00 -0.33 1.62
C ALA A 49 -11.66 0.74 2.66
N LEU A 50 -12.33 1.88 2.52
CA LEU A 50 -12.18 3.02 3.41
C LEU A 50 -12.62 2.66 4.81
N GLN A 51 -13.79 2.04 4.95
CA GLN A 51 -14.29 1.57 6.22
C GLN A 51 -13.29 0.62 6.87
N ARG A 52 -12.73 -0.36 6.15
CA ARG A 52 -11.70 -1.24 6.71
C ARG A 52 -10.50 -0.45 7.18
N LEU A 53 -9.90 0.44 6.38
CA LEU A 53 -8.78 1.24 6.85
C LEU A 53 -9.11 2.08 8.09
N VAL A 54 -10.32 2.63 8.19
CA VAL A 54 -10.75 3.50 9.30
C VAL A 54 -11.16 2.73 10.56
N THR A 55 -11.83 1.58 10.42
CA THR A 55 -12.40 0.81 11.54
C THR A 55 -11.46 -0.26 12.06
N THR A 56 -10.53 -0.78 11.26
CA THR A 56 -9.62 -1.86 11.68
C THR A 56 -8.70 -1.44 12.82
N ALA A 57 -8.40 -0.16 12.89
CA ALA A 57 -7.67 0.42 13.99
C ALA A 57 -8.53 0.60 15.28
N ARG A 58 -9.75 0.02 15.34
CA ARG A 58 -10.61 -0.06 16.54
C ARG A 58 -10.70 -1.48 17.11
N ASP A 59 -10.23 -2.49 16.40
CA ASP A 59 -10.42 -3.87 16.84
C ASP A 59 -9.44 -4.23 17.96
N THR A 60 -9.94 -4.91 18.99
CA THR A 60 -9.11 -5.39 20.10
C THR A 60 -8.36 -6.66 19.69
N ASP A 61 -7.32 -7.01 20.44
CA ASP A 61 -6.58 -8.27 20.29
C ASP A 61 -7.49 -9.52 20.26
N GLU A 62 -8.63 -9.45 20.96
CA GLU A 62 -9.63 -10.51 21.04
C GLU A 62 -10.49 -10.62 19.78
N GLY A 63 -10.89 -9.47 19.18
CA GLY A 63 -11.61 -9.44 17.90
C GLY A 63 -10.81 -10.10 16.79
N TRP A 64 -9.51 -9.77 16.72
CA TRP A 64 -8.59 -10.40 15.78
C TRP A 64 -8.34 -11.88 16.05
N SER A 65 -8.19 -12.28 17.31
CA SER A 65 -7.95 -13.68 17.66
C SER A 65 -9.12 -14.58 17.25
N ASN A 66 -10.37 -14.13 17.46
CA ASN A 66 -11.57 -14.86 17.04
C ASN A 66 -11.72 -14.92 15.51
N ALA A 67 -11.39 -13.82 14.83
CA ALA A 67 -11.41 -13.74 13.38
C ALA A 67 -10.36 -14.68 12.75
N LEU A 68 -9.13 -14.66 13.29
CA LEU A 68 -8.00 -15.45 12.77
C LEU A 68 -8.08 -16.94 13.12
N ALA A 69 -8.78 -17.32 14.20
CA ALA A 69 -8.95 -18.73 14.59
C ALA A 69 -9.61 -19.59 13.51
N ARG A 70 -10.32 -18.97 12.57
CA ARG A 70 -11.04 -19.65 11.46
C ARG A 70 -10.18 -19.84 10.21
N ILE A 71 -9.02 -19.20 10.13
CA ILE A 71 -8.14 -19.26 8.96
C ILE A 71 -7.18 -20.43 9.14
N LYS A 72 -7.16 -21.37 8.18
CA LYS A 72 -6.14 -22.41 8.16
C LYS A 72 -4.78 -21.77 7.83
N PRO A 73 -3.74 -21.96 8.65
CA PRO A 73 -2.40 -21.49 8.32
C PRO A 73 -1.94 -22.12 7.01
N SER A 74 -1.23 -21.35 6.19
CA SER A 74 -0.56 -21.89 5.02
C SER A 74 0.48 -22.93 5.45
N THR A 75 0.51 -24.08 4.77
CA THR A 75 1.57 -25.08 4.93
C THR A 75 2.75 -24.84 4.00
N GLU A 76 2.65 -23.86 3.10
CA GLU A 76 3.73 -23.49 2.17
C GLU A 76 4.78 -22.65 2.89
N SER A 77 6.05 -23.03 2.74
CA SER A 77 7.16 -22.19 3.18
C SER A 77 7.31 -21.00 2.23
N PHE A 78 7.43 -19.80 2.79
CA PHE A 78 7.66 -18.58 2.02
C PHE A 78 9.15 -18.21 1.94
N SER A 79 10.05 -19.10 2.37
CA SER A 79 11.49 -18.87 2.40
C SER A 79 12.08 -18.51 1.03
N THR A 80 11.65 -19.18 -0.05
CA THR A 80 12.09 -18.87 -1.41
C THR A 80 11.58 -17.49 -1.87
N LEU A 81 10.33 -17.15 -1.55
CA LEU A 81 9.75 -15.84 -1.84
C LEU A 81 10.55 -14.73 -1.15
N LEU A 82 10.81 -14.90 0.15
CA LEU A 82 11.54 -13.92 0.95
C LEU A 82 13.01 -13.82 0.54
N ALA A 83 13.66 -14.93 0.19
CA ALA A 83 15.02 -14.91 -0.34
C ALA A 83 15.09 -14.11 -1.66
N ALA A 84 14.10 -14.29 -2.55
CA ALA A 84 14.01 -13.52 -3.78
C ALA A 84 13.75 -12.03 -3.51
N ALA A 85 12.83 -11.69 -2.59
CA ALA A 85 12.54 -10.31 -2.21
C ALA A 85 13.77 -9.62 -1.58
N ARG A 86 14.46 -10.28 -0.65
CA ARG A 86 15.69 -9.77 -0.03
C ARG A 86 16.83 -9.59 -1.03
N LYS A 87 16.93 -10.45 -2.05
CA LYS A 87 17.89 -10.27 -3.15
C LYS A 87 17.58 -9.02 -3.98
N VAL A 88 16.31 -8.67 -4.16
CA VAL A 88 15.92 -7.41 -4.80
C VAL A 88 16.28 -6.22 -3.90
N ASP A 89 16.04 -6.33 -2.59
CA ASP A 89 16.32 -5.26 -1.63
C ASP A 89 17.81 -4.95 -1.47
N SER A 90 18.69 -5.94 -1.69
CA SER A 90 20.15 -5.77 -1.62
C SER A 90 20.77 -5.14 -2.87
N VAL A 91 20.00 -4.88 -3.93
CA VAL A 91 20.50 -4.18 -5.12
C VAL A 91 20.74 -2.71 -4.80
N VAL A 92 22.01 -2.29 -4.81
CA VAL A 92 22.41 -0.92 -4.40
C VAL A 92 22.08 0.13 -5.47
N GLU A 93 22.28 -0.19 -6.75
CA GLU A 93 22.11 0.77 -7.84
C GLU A 93 20.64 0.99 -8.19
N SER A 94 20.18 2.25 -8.15
CA SER A 94 18.76 2.62 -8.25
C SER A 94 18.08 2.10 -9.51
N THR A 95 18.72 2.20 -10.69
CA THR A 95 18.15 1.73 -11.96
C THR A 95 17.93 0.23 -11.91
N SER A 96 18.96 -0.53 -11.52
CA SER A 96 18.94 -1.98 -11.40
C SER A 96 17.94 -2.44 -10.35
N ARG A 97 17.82 -1.71 -9.23
CA ARG A 97 16.83 -2.02 -8.19
C ARG A 97 15.41 -1.83 -8.70
N MET A 98 15.10 -0.74 -9.41
CA MET A 98 13.79 -0.54 -10.04
C MET A 98 13.46 -1.67 -11.02
N VAL A 99 14.42 -2.09 -11.85
CA VAL A 99 14.24 -3.19 -12.81
C VAL A 99 13.99 -4.52 -12.08
N ALA A 100 14.76 -4.79 -11.02
CA ALA A 100 14.66 -6.00 -10.22
C ALA A 100 13.29 -6.10 -9.52
N ILE A 101 12.81 -5.00 -8.90
CA ILE A 101 11.49 -4.95 -8.26
C ILE A 101 10.38 -5.24 -9.27
N GLN A 102 10.41 -4.61 -10.45
CA GLN A 102 9.39 -4.82 -11.48
C GLN A 102 9.41 -6.25 -12.02
N SER A 103 10.60 -6.83 -12.19
CA SER A 103 10.76 -8.22 -12.66
C SER A 103 10.23 -9.21 -11.63
N PHE A 104 10.59 -9.04 -10.36
CA PHE A 104 10.07 -9.82 -9.23
C PHE A 104 8.54 -9.76 -9.19
N THR A 105 7.98 -8.54 -9.21
CA THR A 105 6.54 -8.30 -9.24
C THR A 105 5.86 -9.08 -10.37
N LYS A 106 6.36 -8.91 -11.62
CA LYS A 106 5.78 -9.55 -12.80
C LYS A 106 5.83 -11.08 -12.70
N GLN A 107 6.93 -11.63 -12.20
CA GLN A 107 7.05 -13.07 -11.96
C GLN A 107 6.00 -13.55 -10.96
N ARG A 108 5.85 -12.88 -9.82
CA ARG A 108 4.88 -13.27 -8.79
C ARG A 108 3.44 -13.24 -9.29
N LEU A 109 3.08 -12.28 -10.14
CA LEU A 109 1.74 -12.24 -10.76
C LEU A 109 1.46 -13.37 -11.75
N SER A 110 2.51 -13.95 -12.34
CA SER A 110 2.35 -15.10 -13.24
C SER A 110 2.17 -16.41 -12.48
N GLU A 111 2.45 -16.41 -11.18
CA GLU A 111 2.27 -17.56 -10.30
C GLU A 111 0.88 -17.52 -9.64
N PRO A 112 0.17 -18.65 -9.58
CA PRO A 112 -1.17 -18.73 -8.97
C PRO A 112 -1.07 -18.74 -7.44
N SER A 113 -0.52 -17.70 -6.82
CA SER A 113 -0.57 -17.54 -5.35
C SER A 113 -1.57 -16.45 -4.99
N ASN A 114 -2.68 -16.85 -4.35
CA ASN A 114 -3.67 -15.95 -3.77
C ASN A 114 -3.50 -15.82 -2.24
N SER A 115 -2.30 -16.09 -1.73
CA SER A 115 -2.05 -16.08 -0.29
C SER A 115 -1.83 -14.65 0.24
N LEU A 116 -2.26 -14.40 1.47
CA LEU A 116 -2.00 -13.12 2.15
C LEU A 116 -0.50 -12.81 2.27
N PRO A 117 0.39 -13.76 2.62
CA PRO A 117 1.82 -13.46 2.73
C PRO A 117 2.46 -13.06 1.39
N ASP A 118 2.08 -13.72 0.28
CA ASP A 118 2.54 -13.29 -1.05
C ASP A 118 2.08 -11.87 -1.37
N PHE A 119 0.81 -11.57 -1.13
CA PHE A 119 0.27 -10.23 -1.29
C PHE A 119 1.06 -9.18 -0.48
N THR A 120 1.32 -9.44 0.80
CA THR A 120 2.08 -8.54 1.66
C THR A 120 3.47 -8.25 1.11
N VAL A 121 4.20 -9.29 0.68
CA VAL A 121 5.53 -9.12 0.07
C VAL A 121 5.45 -8.31 -1.22
N ARG A 122 4.45 -8.55 -2.09
CA ARG A 122 4.26 -7.76 -3.32
C ARG A 122 3.94 -6.29 -3.02
N VAL A 123 3.12 -6.01 -2.02
CA VAL A 123 2.82 -4.63 -1.60
C VAL A 123 4.07 -3.93 -1.07
N ILE A 124 4.88 -4.59 -0.23
CA ILE A 124 6.16 -4.06 0.26
C ILE A 124 7.07 -3.69 -0.91
N GLN A 125 7.19 -4.57 -1.91
CA GLN A 125 8.01 -4.31 -3.09
C GLN A 125 7.46 -3.14 -3.93
N ALA A 126 6.13 -3.04 -4.08
CA ALA A 126 5.50 -1.89 -4.74
C ALA A 126 5.75 -0.56 -4.01
N LEU A 127 5.73 -0.57 -2.68
CA LEU A 127 6.06 0.59 -1.84
C LEU A 127 7.53 0.99 -1.95
N ASN A 128 8.46 0.02 -1.90
CA ASN A 128 9.88 0.23 -2.14
C ASN A 128 10.12 0.87 -3.51
N TYR A 129 9.42 0.42 -4.54
CA TYR A 129 9.49 1.01 -5.88
C TYR A 129 9.02 2.46 -5.89
N ALA A 130 7.87 2.76 -5.28
CA ALA A 130 7.35 4.13 -5.21
C ALA A 130 8.32 5.08 -4.50
N LYS A 131 8.85 4.65 -3.36
CA LYS A 131 9.82 5.44 -2.59
C LYS A 131 11.10 5.69 -3.38
N LEU A 132 11.64 4.66 -4.04
CA LEU A 132 12.83 4.78 -4.89
C LEU A 132 12.57 5.71 -6.09
N TRP A 133 11.38 5.62 -6.69
CA TRP A 133 10.99 6.49 -7.79
C TRP A 133 10.87 7.95 -7.35
N ASP A 134 10.26 8.24 -6.21
CA ASP A 134 10.15 9.62 -5.71
C ASP A 134 11.49 10.17 -5.22
N HIS A 135 12.30 9.36 -4.55
CA HIS A 135 13.63 9.77 -4.08
C HIS A 135 14.53 10.20 -5.23
N SER A 136 14.48 9.47 -6.35
CA SER A 136 15.31 9.81 -7.51
C SER A 136 15.02 11.21 -8.08
N ASP A 137 13.84 11.82 -7.87
CA ASP A 137 13.60 13.21 -8.30
C ASP A 137 14.49 14.23 -7.55
N ALA A 138 14.95 13.90 -6.35
CA ALA A 138 15.83 14.73 -5.53
C ALA A 138 17.33 14.48 -5.80
N GLU A 139 17.68 13.41 -6.50
CA GLU A 139 19.07 12.99 -6.73
C GLU A 139 19.62 13.48 -8.08
N LYS A 140 20.92 13.81 -8.12
CA LYS A 140 21.58 14.25 -9.35
C LYS A 140 21.58 13.12 -10.39
N GLY A 141 20.82 13.30 -11.47
CA GLY A 141 20.68 12.30 -12.54
C GLY A 141 19.41 11.45 -12.45
N GLY A 142 18.51 11.72 -11.50
CA GLY A 142 17.25 10.99 -11.33
C GLY A 142 16.43 10.76 -12.58
N LYS A 143 16.20 11.81 -13.37
CA LYS A 143 15.48 11.73 -14.65
C LYS A 143 16.15 10.75 -15.62
N THR A 144 17.49 10.70 -15.62
CA THR A 144 18.27 9.77 -16.44
C THR A 144 18.06 8.33 -15.97
N TRP A 145 18.13 8.07 -14.66
CA TRP A 145 17.92 6.72 -14.10
C TRP A 145 16.51 6.20 -14.35
N LYS A 146 15.48 7.03 -14.16
CA LYS A 146 14.09 6.66 -14.47
C LYS A 146 13.91 6.28 -15.95
N THR A 147 14.49 7.09 -16.84
CA THR A 147 14.45 6.85 -18.29
C THR A 147 15.19 5.55 -18.63
N GLN A 148 16.37 5.33 -18.03
CA GLN A 148 17.16 4.13 -18.24
C GLN A 148 16.47 2.88 -17.69
N ALA A 149 15.83 2.96 -16.52
CA ALA A 149 15.09 1.85 -15.93
C ALA A 149 13.90 1.46 -16.81
N LEU A 150 13.11 2.43 -17.26
CA LEU A 150 11.99 2.20 -18.18
C LEU A 150 12.46 1.58 -19.50
N TRP A 151 13.59 2.05 -20.02
CA TRP A 151 14.19 1.49 -21.22
C TRP A 151 14.63 0.03 -21.04
N LEU A 152 15.33 -0.28 -19.94
CA LEU A 152 15.76 -1.65 -19.64
C LEU A 152 14.55 -2.59 -19.46
N LEU A 153 13.48 -2.12 -18.82
CA LEU A 153 12.23 -2.86 -18.69
C LEU A 153 11.56 -3.08 -20.05
N PHE A 154 11.56 -2.09 -20.93
CA PHE A 154 11.04 -2.21 -22.29
C PHE A 154 11.83 -3.25 -23.09
N VAL A 155 13.16 -3.19 -23.07
CA VAL A 155 14.02 -4.16 -23.76
C VAL A 155 13.79 -5.56 -23.20
N SER A 156 13.72 -5.73 -21.88
CA SER A 156 13.45 -7.02 -21.25
C SER A 156 12.08 -7.59 -21.66
N ALA A 157 11.05 -6.75 -21.71
CA ALA A 157 9.71 -7.16 -22.12
C ALA A 157 9.62 -7.55 -23.60
N ASN A 158 10.55 -7.08 -24.44
CA ASN A 158 10.56 -7.30 -25.88
C ASN A 158 11.82 -8.05 -26.36
N ALA A 159 12.56 -8.69 -25.46
CA ALA A 159 13.80 -9.41 -25.80
C ALA A 159 13.57 -10.55 -26.79
N THR A 160 12.36 -11.13 -26.80
CA THR A 160 11.90 -12.14 -27.78
C THR A 160 11.75 -11.59 -29.20
N HIS A 161 11.74 -10.27 -29.37
CA HIS A 161 11.69 -9.58 -30.67
C HIS A 161 13.08 -9.11 -31.14
N GLY A 162 14.17 -9.62 -30.56
CA GLY A 162 15.54 -9.31 -31.01
C GLY A 162 16.10 -7.97 -30.53
N LEU A 163 15.39 -7.26 -29.65
CA LEU A 163 15.89 -6.03 -29.03
C LEU A 163 16.91 -6.40 -27.94
N SER A 164 18.18 -6.06 -28.18
CA SER A 164 19.25 -6.16 -27.18
C SER A 164 19.60 -4.75 -26.68
N SER A 165 20.11 -4.63 -25.46
CA SER A 165 20.48 -3.33 -24.88
C SER A 165 21.51 -2.55 -25.72
N SER A 166 22.28 -3.24 -26.57
CA SER A 166 23.26 -2.64 -27.48
C SER A 166 22.73 -2.37 -28.90
N SER A 167 21.72 -3.11 -29.38
CA SER A 167 21.19 -2.96 -30.74
C SER A 167 20.21 -1.78 -30.89
N VAL A 168 19.43 -1.47 -29.84
CA VAL A 168 18.38 -0.43 -29.96
C VAL A 168 18.94 1.01 -29.91
N ARG A 169 20.18 1.23 -29.45
CA ARG A 169 20.85 2.53 -29.61
C ARG A 169 21.18 2.87 -31.07
N LYS A 170 21.22 1.88 -31.96
CA LYS A 170 21.58 2.03 -33.38
C LYS A 170 20.39 2.00 -34.34
N GLU A 171 19.28 1.41 -33.95
CA GLU A 171 18.07 1.34 -34.76
C GLU A 171 16.90 2.05 -34.05
N GLN A 172 16.95 3.39 -34.06
CA GLN A 172 15.75 4.22 -33.89
C GLN A 172 14.90 4.08 -35.16
N SER A 173 14.29 2.91 -35.37
CA SER A 173 13.17 2.82 -36.30
C SER A 173 11.96 3.45 -35.62
N ASP A 174 11.15 4.21 -36.38
CA ASP A 174 9.97 4.93 -35.85
C ASP A 174 9.04 4.00 -35.05
N GLY A 175 8.93 2.73 -35.46
CA GLY A 175 8.11 1.72 -34.78
C GLY A 175 8.58 1.34 -33.37
N VAL A 176 9.90 1.32 -33.11
CA VAL A 176 10.42 1.01 -31.76
C VAL A 176 10.17 2.17 -30.80
N GLN A 177 10.31 3.41 -31.28
CA GLN A 177 10.03 4.59 -30.47
C GLN A 177 8.55 4.66 -30.11
N GLU A 178 7.64 4.40 -31.06
CA GLU A 178 6.21 4.35 -30.81
C GLU A 178 5.85 3.26 -29.77
N ALA A 179 6.42 2.06 -29.92
CA ALA A 179 6.23 0.96 -28.97
C ALA A 179 6.75 1.33 -27.57
N TYR A 180 7.90 2.01 -27.48
CA TYR A 180 8.44 2.47 -26.21
C TYR A 180 7.56 3.54 -25.56
N GLU A 181 7.06 4.52 -26.32
CA GLU A 181 6.16 5.54 -25.77
C GLU A 181 4.84 4.94 -25.27
N LYS A 182 4.30 3.93 -25.97
CA LYS A 182 3.14 3.17 -25.50
C LYS A 182 3.44 2.41 -24.21
N PHE A 183 4.58 1.74 -24.14
CA PHE A 183 5.04 1.01 -22.95
C PHE A 183 5.22 1.95 -21.75
N LYS A 184 5.85 3.11 -21.98
CA LYS A 184 6.08 4.15 -20.98
C LYS A 184 4.76 4.67 -20.42
N LYS A 185 3.77 5.01 -21.27
CA LYS A 185 2.43 5.43 -20.82
C LYS A 185 1.74 4.38 -19.94
N GLN A 186 1.93 3.08 -20.23
CA GLN A 186 1.40 2.02 -19.37
C GLN A 186 2.13 1.95 -18.03
N HIS A 187 3.46 2.09 -18.03
CA HIS A 187 4.25 2.13 -16.81
C HIS A 187 3.97 3.36 -15.95
N ASP A 188 3.74 4.53 -16.54
CA ASP A 188 3.38 5.74 -15.82
C ASP A 188 2.12 5.51 -14.96
N ARG A 189 1.14 4.77 -15.48
CA ARG A 189 -0.06 4.40 -14.71
C ARG A 189 0.29 3.52 -13.51
N LEU A 190 1.15 2.52 -13.69
CA LEU A 190 1.62 1.66 -12.61
C LEU A 190 2.34 2.47 -11.53
N ILE A 191 3.24 3.38 -11.94
CA ILE A 191 3.96 4.29 -11.06
C ILE A 191 2.98 5.12 -10.22
N GLN A 192 1.98 5.75 -10.86
CA GLN A 192 0.99 6.57 -10.14
C GLN A 192 0.20 5.75 -9.11
N HIS A 193 -0.19 4.52 -9.44
CA HIS A 193 -0.88 3.64 -8.48
C HIS A 193 0.00 3.30 -7.27
N ARG A 194 1.28 2.99 -7.50
CA ARG A 194 2.24 2.72 -6.41
C ARG A 194 2.48 3.97 -5.54
N LYS A 195 2.50 5.16 -6.12
CA LYS A 195 2.56 6.42 -5.36
C LYS A 195 1.33 6.62 -4.48
N LEU A 196 0.13 6.38 -5.00
CA LEU A 196 -1.10 6.42 -4.21
C LEU A 196 -1.08 5.40 -3.07
N LEU A 197 -0.56 4.19 -3.32
CA LEU A 197 -0.37 3.16 -2.30
C LEU A 197 0.61 3.61 -1.20
N LEU A 198 1.72 4.26 -1.58
CA LEU A 198 2.68 4.84 -0.63
C LEU A 198 2.05 5.93 0.22
N ARG A 199 1.20 6.76 -0.37
CA ARG A 199 0.43 7.76 0.37
C ARG A 199 -0.51 7.12 1.39
N LEU A 200 -1.28 6.11 0.99
CA LEU A 200 -2.13 5.34 1.91
C LEU A 200 -1.31 4.71 3.04
N TYR A 201 -0.17 4.11 2.73
CA TYR A 201 0.73 3.55 3.74
C TYR A 201 1.22 4.62 4.72
N ASN A 202 1.63 5.79 4.22
CA ASN A 202 2.06 6.90 5.08
C ASN A 202 0.95 7.39 6.01
N THR A 203 -0.32 7.22 5.65
CA THR A 203 -1.48 7.65 6.43
C THR A 203 -2.00 6.57 7.39
N PHE A 204 -2.01 5.31 6.97
CA PHE A 204 -2.66 4.20 7.69
C PHE A 204 -1.70 3.11 8.17
N GLY A 205 -0.42 3.20 7.82
CA GLY A 205 0.62 2.26 8.22
C GLY A 205 0.36 0.81 7.78
N ALA A 206 0.59 -0.12 8.72
CA ALA A 206 0.55 -1.56 8.50
C ALA A 206 -0.77 -2.10 7.94
N GLY A 207 -1.90 -1.38 8.13
CA GLY A 207 -3.21 -1.80 7.62
C GLY A 207 -3.24 -1.98 6.09
N VAL A 208 -2.42 -1.20 5.37
CA VAL A 208 -2.30 -1.29 3.91
C VAL A 208 -1.61 -2.60 3.46
N LEU A 209 -0.74 -3.16 4.31
CA LEU A 209 0.07 -4.34 3.98
C LEU A 209 -0.72 -5.66 4.01
N ILE A 210 -1.90 -5.66 4.61
CA ILE A 210 -2.72 -6.86 4.83
C ILE A 210 -4.09 -6.80 4.16
N ASP A 211 -4.50 -5.65 3.64
CA ASP A 211 -5.77 -5.50 2.95
C ASP A 211 -5.60 -5.70 1.44
N ARG A 212 -6.07 -6.85 0.95
CA ARG A 212 -5.94 -7.26 -0.45
C ARG A 212 -6.64 -6.34 -1.45
N GLN A 213 -7.52 -5.44 -1.01
CA GLN A 213 -8.08 -4.44 -1.93
C GLN A 213 -7.03 -3.47 -2.47
N TRP A 214 -5.85 -3.42 -1.85
CA TRP A 214 -4.71 -2.63 -2.33
C TRP A 214 -3.79 -3.40 -3.28
N ASP A 215 -4.19 -4.59 -3.73
CA ASP A 215 -3.42 -5.39 -4.69
C ASP A 215 -3.36 -4.66 -6.03
N TYR A 216 -2.32 -3.84 -6.18
CA TYR A 216 -2.16 -2.87 -7.25
C TYR A 216 -2.21 -3.51 -8.65
N ASP A 217 -1.69 -4.71 -8.82
CA ASP A 217 -1.69 -5.41 -10.11
C ASP A 217 -3.06 -5.96 -10.48
N ASN A 218 -3.86 -6.36 -9.49
CA ASN A 218 -5.27 -6.68 -9.68
C ASN A 218 -6.11 -5.41 -9.87
N CYS A 219 -5.78 -4.33 -9.16
CA CYS A 219 -6.49 -3.06 -9.23
C CYS A 219 -6.36 -2.38 -10.60
N VAL A 220 -5.15 -2.35 -11.18
CA VAL A 220 -4.90 -1.75 -12.50
C VAL A 220 -5.66 -2.49 -13.61
N ARG A 221 -5.95 -3.78 -13.42
CA ARG A 221 -6.73 -4.60 -14.36
C ARG A 221 -8.24 -4.51 -14.12
N SER A 222 -8.65 -4.38 -12.86
CA SER A 222 -10.05 -4.55 -12.43
C SER A 222 -10.78 -3.23 -12.18
N TYR A 223 -10.06 -2.13 -12.01
CA TYR A 223 -10.63 -0.83 -11.66
C TYR A 223 -10.23 0.27 -12.64
N PRO A 224 -11.10 1.28 -12.85
CA PRO A 224 -10.74 2.48 -13.60
C PRO A 224 -9.53 3.19 -12.96
N PRO A 225 -8.67 3.88 -13.74
CA PRO A 225 -7.54 4.64 -13.21
C PRO A 225 -7.90 5.70 -12.15
N ALA A 226 -9.15 6.16 -12.16
CA ALA A 226 -9.71 7.09 -11.19
C ALA A 226 -9.99 6.45 -9.83
N TYR A 227 -10.20 5.13 -9.75
CA TYR A 227 -10.72 4.45 -8.57
C TYR A 227 -9.90 4.70 -7.30
N LEU A 228 -8.58 4.49 -7.36
CA LEU A 228 -7.71 4.70 -6.20
C LEU A 228 -7.51 6.18 -5.91
N ARG A 229 -7.49 7.03 -6.94
CA ARG A 229 -7.35 8.47 -6.77
C ARG A 229 -8.57 9.05 -6.05
N ASP A 230 -9.77 8.76 -6.55
CA ASP A 230 -11.03 9.25 -5.97
C ASP A 230 -11.21 8.71 -4.54
N LEU A 231 -10.74 7.49 -4.25
CA LEU A 231 -10.74 6.93 -2.90
C LEU A 231 -9.76 7.65 -1.97
N VAL A 232 -8.54 7.93 -2.44
CA VAL A 232 -7.56 8.74 -1.70
C VAL A 232 -8.09 10.15 -1.44
N GLU A 233 -8.74 10.79 -2.42
CA GLU A 233 -9.37 12.11 -2.27
C GLU A 233 -10.55 12.09 -1.27
N GLN A 234 -11.35 11.01 -1.24
CA GLN A 234 -12.40 10.84 -0.24
C GLN A 234 -11.82 10.67 1.17
N VAL A 235 -10.75 9.86 1.29
CA VAL A 235 -10.03 9.74 2.55
C VAL A 235 -9.52 11.11 2.99
N GLU A 236 -8.88 11.87 2.09
CA GLU A 236 -8.38 13.23 2.33
C GLU A 236 -9.47 14.14 2.92
N ALA A 237 -10.66 14.13 2.31
CA ALA A 237 -11.77 14.97 2.73
C ALA A 237 -12.34 14.59 4.12
N GLU A 238 -12.24 13.31 4.50
CA GLU A 238 -12.74 12.81 5.79
C GLU A 238 -11.68 12.80 6.90
N LEU A 239 -10.39 12.99 6.55
CA LEU A 239 -9.31 12.95 7.51
C LEU A 239 -9.26 14.21 8.39
N PRO A 240 -9.14 14.06 9.71
CA PRO A 240 -9.07 15.22 10.61
C PRO A 240 -7.76 16.00 10.42
N THR A 241 -7.85 17.32 10.23
CA THR A 241 -6.70 18.21 9.96
C THR A 241 -6.03 18.79 11.21
N ALA A 242 -6.61 18.59 12.39
CA ALA A 242 -6.10 19.11 13.65
C ALA A 242 -4.89 18.30 14.18
N LYS A 243 -3.86 18.99 14.68
CA LYS A 243 -2.62 18.37 15.20
C LYS A 243 -2.84 17.34 16.32
N GLU A 244 -3.84 17.55 17.17
CA GLU A 244 -4.19 16.64 18.25
C GLU A 244 -4.76 15.33 17.71
N VAL A 245 -5.49 15.42 16.59
CA VAL A 245 -6.04 14.23 15.93
C VAL A 245 -4.94 13.45 15.21
N LEU A 246 -3.93 14.12 14.65
CA LEU A 246 -2.75 13.45 14.10
C LEU A 246 -1.99 12.60 15.14
N ARG A 247 -1.89 13.07 16.40
CA ARG A 247 -1.27 12.28 17.47
C ARG A 247 -2.09 11.04 17.78
N ALA A 248 -3.40 11.21 18.02
CA ALA A 248 -4.31 10.10 18.25
C ALA A 248 -4.33 9.12 17.06
N TRP A 249 -4.22 9.63 15.83
CA TRP A 249 -4.14 8.86 14.60
C TRP A 249 -2.87 8.00 14.57
N LYS A 250 -1.70 8.59 14.83
CA LYS A 250 -0.43 7.86 14.91
C LYS A 250 -0.48 6.76 15.97
N GLU A 251 -0.96 7.06 17.17
CA GLU A 251 -1.10 6.07 18.25
C GLU A 251 -2.00 4.90 17.81
N LYS A 252 -3.16 5.22 17.23
CA LYS A 252 -4.14 4.25 16.76
C LYS A 252 -3.58 3.31 15.68
N TYR A 253 -2.84 3.85 14.70
CA TYR A 253 -2.30 3.04 13.60
C TYR A 253 -0.95 2.40 13.91
N SER A 254 -0.20 2.88 14.91
CA SER A 254 0.99 2.18 15.41
C SER A 254 0.63 0.82 16.04
N ALA A 255 -0.54 0.71 16.69
CA ALA A 255 -1.04 -0.57 17.20
C ALA A 255 -1.30 -1.59 16.08
N MET A 256 -1.56 -1.14 14.85
CA MET A 256 -1.81 -2.01 13.70
C MET A 256 -0.56 -2.82 13.31
N GLU A 257 0.65 -2.35 13.62
CA GLU A 257 1.89 -3.08 13.36
C GLU A 257 1.92 -4.40 14.13
N THR A 258 1.49 -4.36 15.40
CA THR A 258 1.41 -5.55 16.27
C THR A 258 0.32 -6.51 15.77
N VAL A 259 -0.84 -5.98 15.39
CA VAL A 259 -1.95 -6.76 14.82
C VAL A 259 -1.52 -7.45 13.53
N MET A 260 -0.90 -6.71 12.61
CA MET A 260 -0.39 -7.23 11.34
C MET A 260 0.61 -8.37 11.55
N ALA A 261 1.58 -8.19 12.47
CA ALA A 261 2.56 -9.24 12.78
C ALA A 261 1.88 -10.52 13.27
N ARG A 262 0.85 -10.41 14.12
CA ARG A 262 0.06 -11.57 14.59
C ARG A 262 -0.72 -12.23 13.46
N ILE A 263 -1.37 -11.45 12.60
CA ILE A 263 -2.09 -11.95 11.42
C ILE A 263 -1.13 -12.75 10.53
N LEU A 264 0.01 -12.17 10.17
CA LEU A 264 0.99 -12.81 9.28
C LEU A 264 1.61 -14.07 9.91
N THR A 265 1.85 -14.05 11.22
CA THR A 265 2.32 -15.23 11.98
C THR A 265 1.27 -16.35 12.02
N LYS A 266 -0.02 -16.00 12.08
CA LYS A 266 -1.12 -16.97 12.23
C LYS A 266 -1.62 -17.53 10.90
N VAL A 267 -1.69 -16.69 9.88
CA VAL A 267 -2.21 -17.03 8.54
C VAL A 267 -1.10 -17.52 7.61
N GLY A 268 0.13 -17.06 7.86
CA GLY A 268 1.29 -17.33 7.02
C GLY A 268 2.48 -17.88 7.79
N ASP A 269 3.66 -17.59 7.25
CA ASP A 269 4.95 -17.96 7.80
C ASP A 269 5.48 -16.81 8.67
N PRO A 270 5.92 -17.06 9.92
CA PRO A 270 6.47 -16.04 10.82
C PRO A 270 7.59 -15.20 10.17
N SER A 271 8.34 -15.78 9.24
CA SER A 271 9.39 -15.05 8.51
C SER A 271 8.86 -13.90 7.66
N VAL A 272 7.61 -13.97 7.20
CA VAL A 272 6.96 -12.87 6.46
C VAL A 272 6.56 -11.74 7.41
N ALA A 273 6.14 -12.07 8.63
CA ALA A 273 5.90 -11.06 9.67
C ALA A 273 7.19 -10.31 10.01
N THR A 274 8.31 -11.03 10.19
CA THR A 274 9.63 -10.43 10.40
C THR A 274 10.04 -9.53 9.23
N TYR A 275 9.89 -10.00 7.99
CA TYR A 275 10.21 -9.20 6.81
C TYR A 275 9.37 -7.92 6.72
N ALA A 276 8.08 -7.99 7.04
CA ALA A 276 7.22 -6.80 7.08
C ALA A 276 7.61 -5.82 8.19
N GLN A 277 8.02 -6.32 9.36
CA GLN A 277 8.53 -5.49 10.45
C GLN A 277 9.85 -4.80 10.07
N GLU A 278 10.82 -5.54 9.52
CA GLU A 278 12.09 -4.99 9.00
C GLU A 278 11.83 -3.86 8.00
N PHE A 279 10.85 -4.04 7.11
CA PHE A 279 10.43 -3.01 6.18
C PHE A 279 9.84 -1.76 6.87
N MET A 280 8.92 -1.93 7.82
CA MET A 280 8.31 -0.79 8.52
C MET A 280 9.33 -0.03 9.37
N GLU A 281 10.30 -0.71 9.96
CA GLU A 281 11.41 -0.09 10.68
C GLU A 281 12.32 0.72 9.73
N GLY A 282 12.64 0.18 8.55
CA GLY A 282 13.43 0.87 7.53
C GLY A 282 12.66 1.96 6.75
N MET A 283 11.32 1.89 6.78
CA MET A 283 10.42 2.82 6.09
C MET A 283 9.19 3.09 6.97
N PRO A 284 9.34 3.82 8.08
CA PRO A 284 8.22 4.12 8.95
C PRO A 284 7.21 5.00 8.21
N PRO A 285 5.90 4.82 8.44
CA PRO A 285 4.88 5.72 7.89
C PRO A 285 5.18 7.16 8.33
N THR A 286 5.06 8.11 7.41
CA THR A 286 5.32 9.52 7.73
C THR A 286 4.21 10.16 8.56
N TRP A 287 3.04 9.53 8.64
CA TRP A 287 1.82 10.05 9.27
C TRP A 287 1.39 11.40 8.70
N GLN A 288 1.82 11.69 7.46
CA GLN A 288 1.37 12.85 6.74
C GLN A 288 -0.08 12.60 6.32
N LEU A 289 -0.94 13.56 6.62
CA LEU A 289 -2.26 13.61 6.02
C LEU A 289 -2.06 13.73 4.53
N LEU A 290 -2.84 12.93 3.81
CA LEU A 290 -2.97 13.03 2.38
C LEU A 290 -3.33 14.51 2.06
N THR A 291 -2.45 15.24 1.39
CA THR A 291 -2.75 16.59 0.90
C THR A 291 -2.41 16.64 -0.58
N TYR A 292 -3.43 16.77 -1.42
CA TYR A 292 -3.25 17.05 -2.84
C TYR A 292 -2.78 18.50 -3.02
N HIS A 293 -1.64 18.69 -3.67
CA HIS A 293 -1.24 19.97 -4.27
C HIS A 293 -1.32 19.83 -5.78
#